data_AF-A0AAX6GJA5-F1
#
_entry.id   AF-A0AAX6GJA5-F1
#
_cell.length_a   1.000
_cell.length_b   1.000
_cell.length_c   1.000
_cell.angle_alpha   90.00
_cell.angle_beta   90.00
_cell.angle_gamma   90.00
#
_symmetry.space_group_name_H-M   'P 1'
#
loop_
_entity.id
_entity.type
_entity.pdbx_description
1 polymer ?
#
loop_
_entity_poly.entity_id
_entity_poly.type
_entity_poly.pdbx_seq_one_letter_code
_entity_poly.pdbx_strand_id
1 'polypeptide(L)'
;MAITPFGHTYVPQLGVGPKFTLLSSQQATRCSFTCNLSHSGTLCRERYLAASSTSFFSPLPSSSFLEHRQSKNIGRPRGSQFVVRAGADFYSILGVSKNASKSEIKSAYRKLARSYHPDVNKEAGAEQKFKDISNAYEVLSDDEKRSLYDKYGEAGLKGSGMGTGDFSNPFDIFESLFGGMGGMGGMDGRASRSRPMQGDDESYNLVLNFKEAVFGVEKEIEITRMESCSTCDGSGAKPGTKPTKCNACGGQGQVVSSARTPLGVFQQVTTCSTCGGTGESVTPCNTCRGDGLVRKSKRISLKVPAGVDSGSRLRVRSEGSAGRRGGGPGDLYVFVEVLSDPVLKRDGTNILYTCKIPYTDAILGTTIKVPTVDGMVDLKIPAGTQPSTTLVMAKKGVPYLGKTNMRGDQLVRVQVEIPKRLSSEERKLIEELASLNTKTKTANSRS
;
A
#
# COMPACT_ATOMS: atom_id res chain seq x y z
N MET A 1 -64.63 -39.54 -45.53
CA MET A 1 -65.60 -38.59 -44.95
C MET A 1 -65.37 -38.63 -43.45
N ALA A 2 -64.79 -37.58 -42.84
CA ALA A 2 -65.47 -36.33 -42.42
C ALA A 2 -66.28 -36.58 -41.12
N ILE A 3 -66.18 -35.82 -40.01
CA ILE A 3 -65.55 -34.51 -39.70
C ILE A 3 -65.29 -34.44 -38.16
N THR A 4 -64.22 -33.78 -37.72
CA THR A 4 -64.00 -33.30 -36.32
C THR A 4 -64.73 -31.96 -36.10
N PRO A 5 -65.18 -31.50 -34.90
CA PRO A 5 -64.22 -30.83 -33.96
C PRO A 5 -64.67 -30.52 -32.49
N PHE A 6 -63.78 -29.81 -31.74
CA PHE A 6 -63.96 -28.89 -30.55
C PHE A 6 -64.78 -29.34 -29.30
N GLY A 7 -64.47 -28.93 -28.04
CA GLY A 7 -63.37 -28.13 -27.47
C GLY A 7 -63.59 -27.75 -25.97
N HIS A 8 -62.58 -27.09 -25.34
CA HIS A 8 -62.62 -26.23 -24.13
C HIS A 8 -62.83 -26.72 -22.66
N THR A 9 -61.71 -26.82 -21.92
CA THR A 9 -61.30 -26.11 -20.65
C THR A 9 -62.12 -26.04 -19.33
N TYR A 10 -61.34 -26.15 -18.22
CA TYR A 10 -61.50 -25.63 -16.82
C TYR A 10 -61.99 -26.54 -15.67
N VAL A 11 -61.10 -26.79 -14.67
CA VAL A 11 -61.40 -26.97 -13.23
C VAL A 11 -60.18 -26.56 -12.38
N PRO A 12 -60.36 -25.76 -11.31
CA PRO A 12 -59.53 -25.80 -10.10
C PRO A 12 -60.35 -26.23 -8.86
N GLN A 13 -59.72 -26.77 -7.82
CA GLN A 13 -60.41 -27.21 -6.59
C GLN A 13 -59.65 -26.78 -5.32
N LEU A 14 -60.40 -26.52 -4.25
CA LEU A 14 -59.92 -25.88 -3.00
C LEU A 14 -60.59 -26.52 -1.76
N GLY A 15 -59.81 -26.70 -0.68
CA GLY A 15 -60.31 -26.80 0.71
C GLY A 15 -60.58 -28.20 1.28
N VAL A 16 -60.76 -28.41 2.60
CA VAL A 16 -60.44 -27.68 3.87
C VAL A 16 -60.63 -28.70 5.03
N GLY A 17 -59.82 -28.68 6.12
CA GLY A 17 -60.15 -29.42 7.37
C GLY A 17 -59.07 -29.40 8.49
N PRO A 18 -59.39 -29.48 9.82
CA PRO A 18 -58.67 -28.65 10.81
C PRO A 18 -58.23 -29.24 12.20
N LYS A 19 -57.26 -28.52 12.83
CA LYS A 19 -57.02 -28.21 14.29
C LYS A 19 -56.76 -29.31 15.36
N PHE A 20 -55.69 -29.14 16.18
CA PHE A 20 -55.71 -28.69 17.61
C PHE A 20 -54.27 -28.62 18.24
N THR A 21 -53.85 -27.42 18.71
CA THR A 21 -53.12 -26.97 19.96
C THR A 21 -52.14 -27.89 20.77
N LEU A 22 -51.14 -27.45 21.58
CA LEU A 22 -50.93 -26.27 22.47
C LEU A 22 -49.42 -25.95 22.78
N LEU A 23 -49.11 -24.68 23.14
CA LEU A 23 -48.09 -24.14 24.11
C LEU A 23 -46.56 -24.52 24.03
N SER A 24 -45.56 -23.71 24.46
CA SER A 24 -45.49 -22.29 24.93
C SER A 24 -44.04 -21.75 25.04
N SER A 25 -43.91 -20.44 25.39
CA SER A 25 -42.71 -19.72 25.91
C SER A 25 -41.63 -19.26 24.90
N GLN A 26 -40.95 -18.11 25.07
CA GLN A 26 -41.36 -16.77 25.56
C GLN A 26 -40.35 -15.72 25.05
N GLN A 27 -40.73 -14.44 24.94
CA GLN A 27 -39.84 -13.33 24.51
C GLN A 27 -39.35 -12.49 25.72
N ALA A 28 -38.09 -12.04 25.69
CA ALA A 28 -37.54 -10.90 26.47
C ALA A 28 -36.12 -10.55 25.94
N THR A 29 -35.92 -9.50 25.13
CA THR A 29 -35.55 -8.11 25.48
C THR A 29 -34.13 -7.85 26.03
N ARG A 30 -33.40 -6.98 25.30
CA ARG A 30 -32.38 -5.97 25.71
C ARG A 30 -31.64 -6.16 27.05
N CYS A 31 -30.30 -6.04 26.99
CA CYS A 31 -29.60 -5.02 27.80
C CYS A 31 -28.21 -4.67 27.23
N SER A 32 -27.88 -3.38 27.24
CA SER A 32 -26.52 -2.86 27.03
C SER A 32 -25.88 -2.64 28.40
N PHE A 33 -24.58 -2.87 28.56
CA PHE A 33 -23.86 -2.36 29.74
C PHE A 33 -22.44 -1.90 29.40
N THR A 34 -22.25 -0.59 29.50
CA THR A 34 -20.96 0.08 29.71
C THR A 34 -20.65 0.12 31.20
N CYS A 35 -19.38 -0.04 31.61
CA CYS A 35 -18.91 0.44 32.91
C CYS A 35 -17.47 0.95 32.80
N ASN A 36 -17.29 2.24 33.13
CA ASN A 36 -15.99 2.79 33.56
C ASN A 36 -15.78 2.48 35.04
N LEU A 37 -14.54 2.23 35.47
CA LEU A 37 -14.06 2.79 36.74
C LEU A 37 -12.52 2.90 36.76
N SER A 38 -12.02 3.81 37.58
CA SER A 38 -10.66 4.33 37.59
C SER A 38 -9.90 4.10 38.91
N HIS A 39 -8.60 4.39 38.85
CA HIS A 39 -7.66 4.71 39.95
C HIS A 39 -6.80 3.62 40.65
N SER A 40 -5.51 3.98 40.71
CA SER A 40 -4.44 3.53 41.63
C SER A 40 -3.91 2.09 41.46
N GLY A 41 -2.63 1.79 41.70
CA GLY A 41 -1.55 2.64 42.23
C GLY A 41 -0.14 2.10 41.97
N THR A 42 0.86 2.79 42.54
CA THR A 42 2.29 2.76 42.20
C THR A 42 3.09 1.63 42.90
N LEU A 43 4.37 1.50 42.50
CA LEU A 43 5.51 0.85 43.18
C LEU A 43 5.75 -0.65 42.91
N CYS A 44 6.62 -0.91 41.93
CA CYS A 44 7.40 -2.15 41.85
C CYS A 44 8.60 -2.05 42.84
N ARG A 45 8.86 -3.12 43.60
CA ARG A 45 9.83 -3.14 44.70
C ARG A 45 10.99 -4.09 44.41
N GLU A 46 12.22 -3.59 44.48
CA GLU A 46 13.44 -4.38 44.38
C GLU A 46 13.52 -5.49 45.44
N ARG A 47 14.16 -6.62 45.08
CA ARG A 47 14.95 -7.44 46.02
C ARG A 47 16.21 -7.99 45.36
N TYR A 48 17.36 -7.53 45.86
CA TYR A 48 18.67 -8.14 45.68
C TYR A 48 18.80 -9.44 46.48
N LEU A 49 19.57 -10.41 45.95
CA LEU A 49 20.52 -11.35 46.60
C LEU A 49 21.24 -12.11 45.45
N ALA A 50 22.49 -12.59 45.52
CA ALA A 50 23.69 -12.27 46.30
C ALA A 50 24.90 -12.88 45.52
N ALA A 51 26.15 -12.46 45.81
CA ALA A 51 27.34 -12.84 45.02
C ALA A 51 28.13 -14.05 45.59
N SER A 52 29.06 -14.61 44.79
CA SER A 52 30.26 -15.32 45.27
C SER A 52 31.34 -15.50 44.17
N SER A 53 32.48 -14.78 44.32
CA SER A 53 33.90 -15.18 44.14
C SER A 53 34.29 -16.28 43.10
N THR A 54 35.39 -16.19 42.33
CA THR A 54 36.79 -15.93 42.74
C THR A 54 37.69 -15.37 41.60
N SER A 55 38.94 -15.00 41.91
CA SER A 55 39.95 -14.32 41.06
C SER A 55 40.98 -15.25 40.39
N PHE A 56 41.70 -14.79 39.34
CA PHE A 56 43.16 -14.49 39.36
C PHE A 56 43.78 -14.16 37.96
N PHE A 57 44.88 -13.39 38.00
CA PHE A 57 45.87 -13.04 36.95
C PHE A 57 45.55 -11.96 35.89
N SER A 58 46.64 -11.27 35.51
CA SER A 58 46.80 -10.04 34.70
C SER A 58 48.19 -10.14 34.00
N PRO A 59 48.81 -9.13 33.31
CA PRO A 59 48.39 -7.73 33.08
C PRO A 59 48.77 -7.09 31.69
N LEU A 60 48.61 -5.75 31.59
CA LEU A 60 49.31 -4.77 30.72
C LEU A 60 48.90 -4.65 29.22
N PRO A 61 49.15 -3.49 28.54
CA PRO A 61 50.08 -2.40 28.91
C PRO A 61 49.56 -0.94 28.86
N SER A 62 50.38 -0.03 29.45
CA SER A 62 50.73 1.37 29.06
C SER A 62 49.67 2.38 28.58
N SER A 63 49.73 3.69 28.89
CA SER A 63 50.69 4.46 29.70
C SER A 63 50.16 5.88 29.99
N SER A 64 50.40 6.36 31.22
CA SER A 64 50.59 7.75 31.67
C SER A 64 50.40 8.94 30.71
N PHE A 65 49.72 9.99 31.17
CA PHE A 65 50.38 11.28 31.46
C PHE A 65 49.72 11.98 32.66
N LEU A 66 50.54 12.57 33.53
CA LEU A 66 50.18 13.24 34.78
C LEU A 66 50.60 14.71 34.71
N GLU A 67 49.70 15.63 35.09
CA GLU A 67 49.95 16.85 35.91
C GLU A 67 51.06 17.88 35.49
N HIS A 68 51.07 19.15 35.93
CA HIS A 68 50.45 19.79 37.11
C HIS A 68 50.46 21.35 37.00
N ARG A 69 49.64 22.03 37.82
CA ARG A 69 49.80 23.43 38.36
C ARG A 69 49.75 24.63 37.37
N GLN A 70 49.29 25.85 37.70
CA GLN A 70 48.54 26.49 38.83
C GLN A 70 48.00 27.88 38.32
N SER A 71 47.24 28.74 39.02
CA SER A 71 46.81 28.83 40.43
C SER A 71 45.52 29.64 40.68
N LYS A 72 45.11 29.65 41.95
CA LYS A 72 44.26 30.58 42.75
C LYS A 72 44.03 32.00 42.18
N ASN A 73 42.86 32.65 42.34
CA ASN A 73 42.34 33.03 43.68
C ASN A 73 40.82 33.41 43.75
N ILE A 74 40.39 33.68 44.99
CA ILE A 74 39.02 33.84 45.53
C ILE A 74 38.28 35.12 45.09
N GLY A 75 36.94 35.05 44.93
CA GLY A 75 36.06 36.22 44.90
C GLY A 75 34.55 35.94 44.74
N ARG A 76 33.76 36.21 45.78
CA ARG A 76 32.31 36.54 45.72
C ARG A 76 32.12 37.83 46.52
N PRO A 77 31.31 38.80 46.05
CA PRO A 77 29.93 38.82 46.53
C PRO A 77 28.88 39.30 45.50
N ARG A 78 27.67 39.53 46.02
CA ARG A 78 26.39 39.80 45.34
C ARG A 78 26.38 41.05 44.45
N GLY A 79 25.60 41.00 43.37
CA GLY A 79 25.16 42.16 42.60
C GLY A 79 24.12 41.74 41.55
N SER A 80 22.83 41.81 41.88
CA SER A 80 21.74 41.50 40.93
C SER A 80 21.56 42.66 39.96
N GLN A 81 22.37 42.70 38.89
CA GLN A 81 22.19 43.66 37.81
C GLN A 81 21.01 43.20 36.96
N PHE A 82 19.93 43.99 36.96
CA PHE A 82 18.74 43.75 36.11
C PHE A 82 19.13 43.89 34.64
N VAL A 83 19.55 42.78 34.02
CA VAL A 83 19.61 42.70 32.56
C VAL A 83 18.18 42.56 32.06
N VAL A 84 17.63 43.67 31.58
CA VAL A 84 16.39 43.66 30.80
C VAL A 84 16.63 42.76 29.59
N ARG A 85 16.01 41.58 29.59
CA ARG A 85 15.95 40.72 28.41
C ARG A 85 15.06 41.41 27.37
N ALA A 86 15.68 42.18 26.48
CA ALA A 86 15.08 42.50 25.20
C ALA A 86 14.68 41.17 24.50
N GLY A 87 13.56 41.17 23.78
CA GLY A 87 13.16 40.04 22.94
C GLY A 87 14.29 39.69 21.97
N ALA A 88 14.53 38.40 21.75
CA ALA A 88 15.66 37.96 20.93
C ALA A 88 15.45 38.33 19.46
N ASP A 89 16.34 39.16 18.90
CA ASP A 89 16.32 39.51 17.47
C ASP A 89 16.33 38.24 16.60
N PHE A 90 15.50 38.16 15.55
CA PHE A 90 15.46 36.99 14.65
C PHE A 90 16.82 36.72 13.98
N TYR A 91 17.60 37.78 13.70
CA TYR A 91 18.98 37.67 13.24
C TYR A 91 19.90 36.99 14.27
N SER A 92 19.71 37.28 15.57
CA SER A 92 20.47 36.67 16.66
C SER A 92 20.09 35.20 16.88
N ILE A 93 18.81 34.84 16.71
CA ILE A 93 18.31 33.46 16.80
C ILE A 93 18.91 32.59 15.69
N LEU A 94 19.03 33.11 14.46
CA LEU A 94 19.69 32.41 13.35
C LEU A 94 21.23 32.52 13.37
N GLY A 95 21.81 33.34 14.25
CA GLY A 95 23.25 33.55 14.33
C GLY A 95 23.86 34.25 13.11
N VAL A 96 23.11 35.17 12.48
CA VAL A 96 23.52 35.88 11.25
C VAL A 96 23.51 37.40 11.44
N SER A 97 24.26 38.11 10.61
CA SER A 97 24.25 39.59 10.60
C SER A 97 22.92 40.15 10.09
N LYS A 98 22.53 41.35 10.52
CA LYS A 98 21.36 42.07 9.97
C LYS A 98 21.50 42.34 8.46
N ASN A 99 22.74 42.46 7.98
CA ASN A 99 23.09 42.62 6.56
C ASN A 99 23.21 41.29 5.79
N ALA A 100 22.85 40.13 6.39
CA ALA A 100 23.04 38.83 5.77
C ALA A 100 22.20 38.63 4.49
N SER A 101 22.80 37.94 3.51
CA SER A 101 22.12 37.57 2.26
C SER A 101 21.09 36.46 2.48
N LYS A 102 20.09 36.34 1.58
CA LYS A 102 19.09 35.24 1.64
C LYS A 102 19.73 33.86 1.64
N SER A 103 20.82 33.69 0.90
CA SER A 103 21.62 32.47 0.85
C SER A 103 22.24 32.14 2.21
N GLU A 104 22.80 33.13 2.91
CA GLU A 104 23.36 32.95 4.26
C GLU A 104 22.26 32.56 5.26
N ILE A 105 21.15 33.31 5.29
CA ILE A 105 19.99 33.05 6.16
C ILE A 105 19.47 31.62 5.97
N LYS A 106 19.27 31.21 4.70
CA LYS A 106 18.85 29.84 4.34
C LYS A 106 19.90 28.78 4.71
N SER A 107 21.19 29.11 4.65
CA SER A 107 22.26 28.19 5.07
C SER A 107 22.33 28.03 6.58
N ALA A 108 22.11 29.10 7.35
CA ALA A 108 22.10 29.10 8.80
C ALA A 108 20.91 28.32 9.34
N TYR A 109 19.70 28.60 8.83
CA TYR A 109 18.49 27.81 9.11
C TYR A 109 18.72 26.31 8.84
N ARG A 110 19.26 25.93 7.68
CA ARG A 110 19.56 24.53 7.34
C ARG A 110 20.62 23.87 8.23
N LYS A 111 21.48 24.63 8.92
CA LYS A 111 22.41 24.08 9.92
C LYS A 111 21.66 23.85 11.23
N LEU A 112 21.04 24.91 11.76
CA LEU A 112 20.33 24.89 13.04
C LEU A 112 19.14 23.92 13.07
N ALA A 113 18.34 23.87 12.01
CA ALA A 113 17.20 22.96 11.89
C ALA A 113 17.59 21.46 11.90
N ARG A 114 18.83 21.12 11.50
CA ARG A 114 19.36 19.74 11.64
C ARG A 114 19.91 19.47 13.04
N SER A 115 20.48 20.48 13.71
CA SER A 115 20.99 20.36 15.08
C SER A 115 19.90 20.34 16.16
N TYR A 116 18.73 20.91 15.87
CA TYR A 116 17.58 20.99 16.79
C TYR A 116 16.35 20.23 16.28
N HIS A 117 16.50 19.32 15.31
CA HIS A 117 15.40 18.47 14.87
C HIS A 117 14.95 17.53 16.01
N PRO A 118 13.65 17.35 16.28
CA PRO A 118 13.17 16.54 17.41
C PRO A 118 13.62 15.07 17.35
N ASP A 119 13.80 14.52 16.15
CA ASP A 119 14.29 13.14 15.98
C ASP A 119 15.79 13.00 16.28
N VAL A 120 16.56 14.08 16.15
CA VAL A 120 18.04 14.10 16.25
C VAL A 120 18.51 14.58 17.62
N ASN A 121 17.80 15.55 18.21
CA ASN A 121 18.13 16.13 19.51
C ASN A 121 16.94 16.04 20.47
N LYS A 122 17.11 15.28 21.56
CA LYS A 122 16.09 15.00 22.58
C LYS A 122 16.30 15.77 23.89
N GLU A 123 17.14 16.82 23.87
CA GLU A 123 17.36 17.69 25.04
C GLU A 123 16.11 18.52 25.38
N ALA A 124 15.86 18.69 26.68
CA ALA A 124 14.79 19.55 27.18
C ALA A 124 15.02 21.02 26.74
N GLY A 125 14.17 21.52 25.85
CA GLY A 125 14.28 22.85 25.26
C GLY A 125 14.81 22.91 23.81
N ALA A 126 15.20 21.79 23.21
CA ALA A 126 15.54 21.74 21.78
C ALA A 126 14.35 22.12 20.88
N GLU A 127 13.14 21.65 21.23
CA GLU A 127 11.89 21.96 20.51
C GLU A 127 11.54 23.45 20.53
N GLN A 128 11.72 24.14 21.67
CA GLN A 128 11.48 25.59 21.78
C GLN A 128 12.43 26.38 20.86
N LYS A 129 13.73 26.06 20.89
CA LYS A 129 14.71 26.65 19.98
C LYS A 129 14.36 26.39 18.52
N PHE A 130 13.89 25.18 18.18
CA PHE A 130 13.46 24.84 16.82
C PHE A 130 12.26 25.68 16.35
N LYS A 131 11.28 25.94 17.23
CA LYS A 131 10.18 26.88 16.97
C LYS A 131 10.70 28.29 16.72
N ASP A 132 11.58 28.81 17.58
CA ASP A 132 12.18 30.14 17.44
C ASP A 132 12.96 30.29 16.12
N ILE A 133 13.77 29.28 15.77
CA ILE A 133 14.54 29.19 14.51
C ILE A 133 13.63 29.17 13.28
N SER A 134 12.49 28.48 13.36
CA SER A 134 11.52 28.38 12.28
C SER A 134 10.80 29.72 12.06
N ASN A 135 10.34 30.35 13.14
CA ASN A 135 9.72 31.67 13.12
C ASN A 135 10.68 32.74 12.56
N ALA A 136 11.93 32.73 13.02
CA ALA A 136 12.97 33.64 12.52
C ALA A 136 13.24 33.46 11.02
N TYR A 137 13.24 32.22 10.52
CA TYR A 137 13.41 31.96 9.09
C TYR A 137 12.19 32.38 8.27
N GLU A 138 10.96 32.18 8.76
CA GLU A 138 9.76 32.61 8.04
C GLU A 138 9.77 34.13 7.80
N VAL A 139 10.07 34.92 8.85
CA VAL A 139 10.11 36.38 8.76
C VAL A 139 11.27 36.88 7.89
N LEU A 140 12.45 36.24 7.96
CA LEU A 140 13.66 36.70 7.27
C LEU A 140 13.87 36.12 5.86
N SER A 141 13.07 35.14 5.45
CA SER A 141 13.14 34.52 4.10
C SER A 141 12.35 35.28 3.03
N ASP A 142 11.32 36.00 3.45
CA ASP A 142 10.43 36.82 2.62
C ASP A 142 10.86 38.31 2.67
N ASP A 143 10.91 38.99 1.51
CA ASP A 143 11.37 40.39 1.44
C ASP A 143 10.41 41.38 2.11
N GLU A 144 9.10 41.14 2.00
CA GLU A 144 8.08 42.02 2.55
C GLU A 144 8.09 41.90 4.07
N LYS A 145 8.03 40.66 4.60
CA LYS A 145 8.11 40.38 6.04
C LYS A 145 9.42 40.88 6.66
N ARG A 146 10.56 40.66 5.99
CA ARG A 146 11.87 41.17 6.43
C ARG A 146 11.87 42.69 6.48
N SER A 147 11.38 43.36 5.43
CA SER A 147 11.35 44.83 5.39
C SER A 147 10.43 45.45 6.45
N LEU A 148 9.36 44.76 6.84
CA LEU A 148 8.47 45.17 7.93
C LEU A 148 9.14 44.98 9.30
N TYR A 149 9.81 43.83 9.50
CA TYR A 149 10.60 43.57 10.71
C TYR A 149 11.74 44.58 10.89
N ASP A 150 12.48 44.89 9.84
CA ASP A 150 13.60 45.83 9.88
C ASP A 150 13.17 47.28 10.16
N LYS A 151 11.92 47.64 9.83
CA LYS A 151 11.34 48.98 10.07
C LYS A 151 10.65 49.13 11.42
N TYR A 152 9.96 48.09 11.89
CA TYR A 152 9.00 48.18 13.01
C TYR A 152 9.21 47.11 14.10
N GLY A 153 10.21 46.25 13.95
CA GLY A 153 10.47 45.11 14.84
C GLY A 153 9.33 44.09 14.85
N GLU A 154 9.30 43.24 15.87
CA GLU A 154 8.27 42.21 16.05
C GLU A 154 6.84 42.82 16.18
N ALA A 155 6.74 44.05 16.70
CA ALA A 155 5.47 44.77 16.82
C ALA A 155 4.83 45.07 15.44
N GLY A 156 5.65 45.28 14.40
CA GLY A 156 5.16 45.48 13.03
C GLY A 156 4.48 44.26 12.42
N LEU A 157 4.91 43.04 12.81
CA LEU A 157 4.27 41.81 12.34
C LEU A 157 2.91 41.55 13.01
N LYS A 158 2.73 41.99 14.26
CA LYS A 158 1.46 41.84 14.99
C LYS A 158 0.41 42.89 14.60
N GLY A 159 0.79 43.97 13.92
CA GLY A 159 -0.09 45.07 13.52
C GLY A 159 -0.67 44.99 12.11
N SER A 160 -0.18 44.08 11.25
CA SER A 160 -0.76 43.85 9.92
C SER A 160 -1.83 42.77 10.01
N GLY A 161 -3.03 43.04 9.48
CA GLY A 161 -4.27 42.27 9.72
C GLY A 161 -4.32 40.85 9.14
N MET A 162 -3.43 39.97 9.57
CA MET A 162 -3.43 38.53 9.33
C MET A 162 -3.41 37.84 10.70
N GLY A 163 -4.55 37.25 11.07
CA GLY A 163 -4.86 36.95 12.48
C GLY A 163 -3.87 36.01 13.17
N THR A 164 -3.15 36.51 14.16
CA THR A 164 -2.46 35.68 15.15
C THR A 164 -3.47 35.06 16.11
N GLY A 165 -4.11 33.97 15.68
CA GLY A 165 -4.63 32.96 16.59
C GLY A 165 -3.47 32.27 17.33
N ASP A 166 -3.76 31.68 18.49
CA ASP A 166 -2.77 31.06 19.37
C ASP A 166 -1.99 29.92 18.67
N PHE A 167 -0.70 30.13 18.39
CA PHE A 167 0.19 29.19 17.69
C PHE A 167 0.77 28.11 18.63
N SER A 168 -0.05 27.54 19.51
CA SER A 168 0.40 26.60 20.54
C SER A 168 0.56 25.14 20.04
N ASN A 169 -0.12 24.73 18.96
CA ASN A 169 -0.09 23.36 18.42
C ASN A 169 0.17 23.27 16.90
N PRO A 170 1.26 22.60 16.44
CA PRO A 170 1.52 22.37 15.01
C PRO A 170 0.55 21.40 14.31
N PHE A 171 -0.18 20.55 15.05
CA PHE A 171 -1.12 19.58 14.48
C PHE A 171 -2.46 20.22 14.07
N ASP A 172 -2.94 21.22 14.83
CA ASP A 172 -4.21 21.92 14.53
C ASP A 172 -4.14 22.75 13.23
N ILE A 173 -2.94 23.18 12.82
CA ILE A 173 -2.73 23.84 11.52
C ILE A 173 -2.91 22.87 10.35
N PHE A 174 -2.58 21.59 10.52
CA PHE A 174 -2.77 20.60 9.46
C PHE A 174 -4.25 20.17 9.32
N GLU A 175 -4.99 20.03 10.44
CA GLU A 175 -6.44 19.79 10.38
C GLU A 175 -7.25 21.02 9.95
N SER A 176 -6.90 22.24 10.37
CA SER A 176 -7.61 23.45 9.92
C SER A 176 -7.36 23.79 8.45
N LEU A 177 -6.18 23.45 7.90
CA LEU A 177 -5.87 23.61 6.48
C LEU A 177 -6.49 22.50 5.60
N PHE A 178 -6.78 21.31 6.15
CA PHE A 178 -7.14 20.12 5.36
C PHE A 178 -8.48 19.44 5.72
N GLY A 179 -9.16 19.85 6.81
CA GLY A 179 -10.30 19.12 7.38
C GLY A 179 -11.47 19.96 7.92
N GLY A 180 -11.43 21.31 7.84
CA GLY A 180 -12.24 22.15 8.73
C GLY A 180 -13.03 23.34 8.16
N MET A 181 -13.20 23.54 6.84
CA MET A 181 -14.16 24.55 6.34
C MET A 181 -14.68 24.27 4.93
N GLY A 182 -16.02 24.26 4.78
CA GLY A 182 -16.69 24.08 3.49
C GLY A 182 -16.54 25.29 2.57
N GLY A 183 -15.67 25.17 1.57
CA GLY A 183 -15.72 25.81 0.25
C GLY A 183 -16.28 27.24 0.11
N MET A 184 -15.42 28.26 0.24
CA MET A 184 -15.54 29.54 -0.49
C MET A 184 -14.19 30.31 -0.53
N GLY A 185 -13.19 29.80 -1.26
CA GLY A 185 -11.84 30.43 -1.23
C GLY A 185 -10.91 30.15 -2.42
N GLY A 186 -11.41 29.60 -3.53
CA GLY A 186 -10.60 29.19 -4.69
C GLY A 186 -11.27 29.49 -6.03
N MET A 187 -11.80 30.70 -6.22
CA MET A 187 -12.61 31.08 -7.38
C MET A 187 -11.78 31.44 -8.65
N ASP A 188 -10.63 30.81 -8.84
CA ASP A 188 -9.91 30.79 -10.14
C ASP A 188 -10.16 29.50 -10.93
N GLY A 189 -11.15 28.72 -10.49
CA GLY A 189 -11.71 27.58 -11.23
C GLY A 189 -12.47 28.03 -12.48
N ARG A 190 -11.76 28.50 -13.52
CA ARG A 190 -12.26 28.63 -14.91
C ARG A 190 -12.55 27.24 -15.48
N ALA A 191 -13.60 26.62 -14.95
CA ALA A 191 -13.98 25.25 -15.20
C ALA A 191 -14.61 25.12 -16.60
N SER A 192 -13.76 25.10 -17.62
CA SER A 192 -14.09 24.53 -18.92
C SER A 192 -14.36 23.03 -18.72
N ARG A 193 -15.59 22.70 -18.30
CA ARG A 193 -16.11 21.33 -18.13
C ARG A 193 -16.45 20.67 -19.47
N SER A 194 -15.91 21.20 -20.56
CA SER A 194 -15.99 20.65 -21.92
C SER A 194 -14.60 20.51 -22.55
N ARG A 195 -13.66 19.99 -21.76
CA ARG A 195 -12.38 19.48 -22.26
C ARG A 195 -12.52 17.97 -22.52
N PRO A 196 -11.74 17.41 -23.46
CA PRO A 196 -11.56 15.96 -23.57
C PRO A 196 -11.16 15.38 -22.21
N MET A 197 -11.89 14.36 -21.75
CA MET A 197 -11.61 13.65 -20.50
C MET A 197 -11.16 12.24 -20.84
N GLN A 198 -9.99 11.83 -20.33
CA GLN A 198 -9.52 10.46 -20.50
C GLN A 198 -10.55 9.48 -19.91
N GLY A 199 -10.69 8.32 -20.53
CA GLY A 199 -11.56 7.25 -20.05
C GLY A 199 -10.99 6.55 -18.83
N ASP A 200 -11.88 5.86 -18.11
CA ASP A 200 -11.52 5.18 -16.88
C ASP A 200 -10.63 3.94 -17.15
N ASP A 201 -9.66 3.70 -16.27
CA ASP A 201 -8.83 2.49 -16.31
C ASP A 201 -9.64 1.27 -15.88
N GLU A 202 -9.49 0.15 -16.58
CA GLU A 202 -10.19 -1.11 -16.28
C GLU A 202 -9.25 -2.10 -15.56
N SER A 203 -9.80 -2.95 -14.71
CA SER A 203 -9.05 -4.00 -14.00
C SER A 203 -9.61 -5.40 -14.29
N TYR A 204 -8.73 -6.35 -14.61
CA TYR A 204 -9.10 -7.74 -14.87
C TYR A 204 -8.22 -8.70 -14.07
N ASN A 205 -8.83 -9.68 -13.40
CA ASN A 205 -8.11 -10.70 -12.63
C ASN A 205 -7.93 -11.94 -13.51
N LEU A 206 -6.69 -12.24 -13.90
CA LEU A 206 -6.34 -13.37 -14.74
C LEU A 206 -5.78 -14.51 -13.87
N VAL A 207 -6.54 -15.59 -13.77
CA VAL A 207 -6.09 -16.83 -13.13
C VAL A 207 -5.25 -17.66 -14.11
N LEU A 208 -4.05 -18.04 -13.68
CA LEU A 208 -3.12 -18.89 -14.43
C LEU A 208 -2.77 -20.16 -13.65
N ASN A 209 -2.55 -21.25 -14.37
CA ASN A 209 -1.95 -22.45 -13.79
C ASN A 209 -0.45 -22.24 -13.54
N PHE A 210 0.12 -22.91 -12.54
CA PHE A 210 1.57 -22.82 -12.24
C PHE A 210 2.46 -22.99 -13.48
N LYS A 211 2.18 -24.00 -14.33
CA LYS A 211 2.95 -24.24 -15.56
C LYS A 211 2.82 -23.08 -16.58
N GLU A 212 1.63 -22.52 -16.74
CA GLU A 212 1.39 -21.37 -17.62
C GLU A 212 2.18 -20.13 -17.17
N ALA A 213 2.24 -19.88 -15.86
CA ALA A 213 3.04 -18.79 -15.29
C ALA A 213 4.55 -18.99 -15.50
N VAL A 214 5.04 -20.23 -15.46
CA VAL A 214 6.46 -20.57 -15.69
C VAL A 214 6.85 -20.39 -17.16
N PHE A 215 6.06 -20.91 -18.11
CA PHE A 215 6.40 -20.85 -19.53
C PHE A 215 5.98 -19.55 -20.23
N GLY A 216 5.03 -18.81 -19.66
CA GLY A 216 4.31 -17.75 -20.37
C GLY A 216 3.23 -18.34 -21.28
N VAL A 217 2.21 -17.55 -21.58
CA VAL A 217 1.06 -17.99 -22.38
C VAL A 217 0.41 -16.80 -23.09
N GLU A 218 -0.12 -17.04 -24.27
CA GLU A 218 -1.01 -16.10 -24.97
C GLU A 218 -2.45 -16.53 -24.69
N LYS A 219 -3.23 -15.69 -24.01
CA LYS A 219 -4.64 -15.96 -23.68
C LYS A 219 -5.52 -14.86 -24.27
N GLU A 220 -6.64 -15.24 -24.87
CA GLU A 220 -7.73 -14.29 -25.16
C GLU A 220 -8.55 -14.07 -23.89
N ILE A 221 -8.74 -12.80 -23.51
CA ILE A 221 -9.66 -12.40 -22.44
C ILE A 221 -10.83 -11.62 -23.04
N GLU A 222 -12.05 -11.90 -22.59
CA GLU A 222 -13.21 -11.06 -22.91
C GLU A 222 -13.45 -10.07 -21.78
N ILE A 223 -13.45 -8.78 -22.09
CA ILE A 223 -13.79 -7.70 -21.17
C ILE A 223 -14.96 -6.88 -21.71
N THR A 224 -15.84 -6.45 -20.82
CA THR A 224 -16.92 -5.50 -21.14
C THR A 224 -16.52 -4.12 -20.67
N ARG A 225 -16.44 -3.17 -21.60
CA ARG A 225 -16.01 -1.78 -21.33
C ARG A 225 -16.91 -0.77 -22.02
N MET A 226 -16.77 0.50 -21.68
CA MET A 226 -17.36 1.60 -22.46
C MET A 226 -16.50 1.83 -23.70
N GLU A 227 -17.08 1.76 -24.89
CA GLU A 227 -16.43 2.17 -26.14
C GLU A 227 -17.12 3.40 -26.72
N SER A 228 -16.39 4.18 -27.53
CA SER A 228 -16.96 5.30 -28.28
C SER A 228 -18.13 4.82 -29.14
N CYS A 229 -19.23 5.55 -29.10
CA CYS A 229 -20.42 5.24 -29.88
C CYS A 229 -20.13 5.33 -31.38
N SER A 230 -20.09 4.19 -32.08
CA SER A 230 -19.80 4.11 -33.53
C SER A 230 -20.87 4.73 -34.43
N THR A 231 -21.94 5.31 -33.87
CA THR A 231 -22.92 6.12 -34.60
C THR A 231 -22.54 7.60 -34.61
N CYS A 232 -21.85 8.11 -33.58
CA CYS A 232 -21.58 9.54 -33.42
C CYS A 232 -20.14 9.87 -33.00
N ASP A 233 -19.24 8.89 -33.06
CA ASP A 233 -17.81 8.98 -32.77
C ASP A 233 -17.46 9.68 -31.45
N GLY A 234 -18.28 9.42 -30.41
CA GLY A 234 -18.09 10.00 -29.08
C GLY A 234 -18.62 11.42 -28.89
N SER A 235 -19.23 12.05 -29.91
CA SER A 235 -19.79 13.40 -29.82
C SER A 235 -21.10 13.48 -29.01
N GLY A 236 -21.81 12.36 -28.85
CA GLY A 236 -23.17 12.32 -28.27
C GLY A 236 -24.28 12.88 -29.19
N ALA A 237 -23.90 13.52 -30.31
CA ALA A 237 -24.80 14.15 -31.27
C ALA A 237 -25.46 13.14 -32.22
N LYS A 238 -26.65 13.46 -32.74
CA LYS A 238 -27.17 12.80 -33.94
C LYS A 238 -26.31 13.19 -35.17
N PRO A 239 -25.83 12.23 -35.98
CA PRO A 239 -25.06 12.53 -37.20
C PRO A 239 -25.76 13.52 -38.12
N GLY A 240 -24.99 14.44 -38.70
CA GLY A 240 -25.49 15.51 -39.56
C GLY A 240 -26.14 16.69 -38.83
N THR A 241 -26.35 16.63 -37.51
CA THR A 241 -26.78 17.80 -36.72
C THR A 241 -25.57 18.59 -36.22
N LYS A 242 -25.72 19.91 -36.11
CA LYS A 242 -24.69 20.80 -35.52
C LYS A 242 -25.13 21.22 -34.11
N PRO A 243 -24.21 21.39 -33.15
CA PRO A 243 -24.53 21.99 -31.87
C PRO A 243 -25.07 23.41 -32.07
N THR A 244 -26.09 23.76 -31.31
CA THR A 244 -26.68 25.11 -31.27
C THR A 244 -26.50 25.71 -29.88
N LYS A 245 -26.54 27.03 -29.73
CA LYS A 245 -26.44 27.64 -28.39
C LYS A 245 -27.63 27.22 -27.53
N CYS A 246 -27.38 26.86 -26.27
CA CYS A 246 -28.44 26.49 -25.36
C CYS A 246 -29.29 27.71 -24.96
N ASN A 247 -30.57 27.69 -25.34
CA ASN A 247 -31.52 28.79 -25.08
C ASN A 247 -31.67 29.13 -23.59
N ALA A 248 -31.61 28.15 -22.69
CA ALA A 248 -31.82 28.34 -21.26
C ALA A 248 -30.66 29.08 -20.54
N CYS A 249 -29.46 29.08 -21.11
CA CYS A 249 -28.28 29.78 -20.54
C CYS A 249 -27.57 30.71 -21.54
N GLY A 250 -28.13 30.93 -22.73
CA GLY A 250 -27.53 31.78 -23.77
C GLY A 250 -26.14 31.36 -24.26
N GLY A 251 -25.74 30.10 -24.04
CA GLY A 251 -24.36 29.63 -24.30
C GLY A 251 -23.43 29.58 -23.07
N GLN A 252 -23.84 30.07 -21.90
CA GLN A 252 -22.96 30.21 -20.74
C GLN A 252 -22.74 28.90 -19.95
N GLY A 253 -23.54 27.87 -20.19
CA GLY A 253 -23.49 26.58 -19.50
C GLY A 253 -23.97 26.60 -18.04
N GLN A 254 -24.20 27.79 -17.46
CA GLN A 254 -24.58 28.00 -16.07
C GLN A 254 -25.79 28.94 -16.03
N VAL A 255 -26.58 28.83 -14.97
CA VAL A 255 -27.74 29.70 -14.69
C VAL A 255 -27.60 30.25 -13.28
N VAL A 256 -27.82 31.55 -13.13
CA VAL A 256 -27.76 32.24 -11.83
C VAL A 256 -29.15 32.22 -11.21
N SER A 257 -29.29 31.54 -10.08
CA SER A 257 -30.51 31.53 -9.28
C SER A 257 -30.38 32.54 -8.15
N SER A 258 -31.21 33.58 -8.15
CA SER A 258 -31.26 34.59 -7.09
C SER A 258 -32.38 34.30 -6.10
N ALA A 259 -32.04 33.92 -4.88
CA ALA A 259 -32.98 33.79 -3.77
C ALA A 259 -32.98 35.07 -2.93
N ARG A 260 -34.16 35.64 -2.65
CA ARG A 260 -34.29 36.75 -1.69
C ARG A 260 -34.41 36.17 -0.28
N THR A 261 -33.49 36.52 0.60
CA THR A 261 -33.54 36.20 2.03
C THR A 261 -33.76 37.48 2.83
N PRO A 262 -34.16 37.39 4.12
CA PRO A 262 -34.31 38.57 4.98
C PRO A 262 -33.02 39.40 5.16
N LEU A 263 -31.86 38.82 4.84
CA LEU A 263 -30.53 39.45 4.94
C LEU A 263 -30.02 40.00 3.60
N GLY A 264 -30.77 39.86 2.50
CA GLY A 264 -30.40 40.37 1.18
C GLY A 264 -30.68 39.39 0.03
N VAL A 265 -30.13 39.68 -1.15
CA VAL A 265 -30.27 38.82 -2.33
C VAL A 265 -29.07 37.88 -2.41
N PHE A 266 -29.29 36.58 -2.20
CA PHE A 266 -28.27 35.56 -2.35
C PHE A 266 -28.30 34.99 -3.77
N GLN A 267 -27.17 35.05 -4.49
CA GLN A 267 -27.05 34.52 -5.85
C GLN A 267 -26.24 33.22 -5.82
N GLN A 268 -26.88 32.11 -6.23
CA GLN A 268 -26.25 30.82 -6.40
C GLN A 268 -26.09 30.52 -7.89
N VAL A 269 -24.87 30.21 -8.32
CA VAL A 269 -24.61 29.79 -9.71
C VAL A 269 -24.72 28.27 -9.79
N THR A 270 -25.62 27.78 -10.64
CA THR A 270 -25.88 26.35 -10.84
C THR A 270 -25.62 25.98 -12.30
N THR A 271 -25.18 24.75 -12.57
CA THR A 271 -25.07 24.26 -13.95
C THR A 271 -26.43 24.25 -14.64
N CYS A 272 -26.50 24.73 -15.88
CA CYS A 272 -27.72 24.74 -16.67
C CYS A 272 -28.22 23.30 -16.89
N SER A 273 -29.43 22.99 -16.40
CA SER A 273 -30.03 21.65 -16.48
C SER A 273 -30.26 21.18 -17.91
N THR A 274 -30.58 22.09 -18.84
CA THR A 274 -30.86 21.77 -20.25
C THR A 274 -29.64 21.33 -21.05
N CYS A 275 -28.43 21.78 -20.69
CA CYS A 275 -27.19 21.47 -21.43
C CYS A 275 -26.11 20.81 -20.57
N GLY A 276 -26.38 20.52 -19.29
CA GLY A 276 -25.43 19.85 -18.39
C GLY A 276 -24.09 20.57 -18.24
N GLY A 277 -24.03 21.89 -18.49
CA GLY A 277 -22.80 22.67 -18.44
C GLY A 277 -22.02 22.83 -19.75
N THR A 278 -22.49 22.31 -20.90
CA THR A 278 -21.80 22.50 -22.19
C THR A 278 -21.96 23.90 -22.77
N GLY A 279 -23.08 24.58 -22.47
CA GLY A 279 -23.51 25.79 -23.17
C GLY A 279 -24.20 25.52 -24.52
N GLU A 280 -24.17 24.29 -25.01
CA GLU A 280 -24.68 23.90 -26.32
C GLU A 280 -25.84 22.88 -26.19
N SER A 281 -26.89 23.08 -26.99
CA SER A 281 -27.98 22.14 -27.18
C SER A 281 -27.73 21.35 -28.47
N VAL A 282 -27.79 20.02 -28.35
CA VAL A 282 -27.52 19.08 -29.44
C VAL A 282 -28.63 18.04 -29.45
N THR A 283 -29.11 17.67 -30.64
CA THR A 283 -30.04 16.54 -30.77
C THR A 283 -29.32 15.27 -30.35
N PRO A 284 -29.79 14.53 -29.31
CA PRO A 284 -29.08 13.38 -28.80
C PRO A 284 -29.02 12.25 -29.84
N CYS A 285 -27.92 11.52 -29.85
CA CYS A 285 -27.77 10.32 -30.67
C CYS A 285 -28.72 9.21 -30.20
N ASN A 286 -29.39 8.51 -31.13
CA ASN A 286 -30.37 7.47 -30.78
C ASN A 286 -29.75 6.27 -30.05
N THR A 287 -28.50 5.92 -30.33
CA THR A 287 -27.85 4.69 -29.82
C THR A 287 -27.19 4.88 -28.46
N CYS A 288 -26.51 5.99 -28.22
CA CYS A 288 -25.93 6.34 -26.89
C CYS A 288 -26.75 7.35 -26.08
N ARG A 289 -27.93 7.77 -26.57
CA ARG A 289 -28.87 8.69 -25.90
C ARG A 289 -28.29 10.05 -25.45
N GLY A 290 -27.15 10.45 -26.01
CA GLY A 290 -26.43 11.68 -25.65
C GLY A 290 -25.10 11.46 -24.93
N ASP A 291 -24.84 10.28 -24.37
CA ASP A 291 -23.64 10.00 -23.56
C ASP A 291 -22.34 9.90 -24.37
N GLY A 292 -22.44 9.63 -25.68
CA GLY A 292 -21.29 9.40 -26.57
C GLY A 292 -20.62 8.03 -26.41
N LEU A 293 -20.97 7.26 -25.37
CA LEU A 293 -20.37 5.97 -25.04
C LEU A 293 -21.41 4.83 -25.13
N VAL A 294 -20.96 3.62 -25.44
CA VAL A 294 -21.80 2.40 -25.51
C VAL A 294 -21.03 1.23 -24.87
N ARG A 295 -21.70 0.41 -24.05
CA ARG A 295 -21.10 -0.82 -23.52
C ARG A 295 -20.95 -1.86 -24.64
N LYS A 296 -19.73 -2.40 -24.80
CA LYS A 296 -19.42 -3.49 -25.71
C LYS A 296 -18.50 -4.48 -25.02
N SER A 297 -18.65 -5.78 -25.31
CA SER A 297 -17.62 -6.75 -25.00
C SER A 297 -16.60 -6.82 -26.13
N LYS A 298 -15.32 -6.93 -25.76
CA LYS A 298 -14.19 -7.05 -26.69
C LYS A 298 -13.29 -8.18 -26.22
N ARG A 299 -12.88 -9.02 -27.16
CA ARG A 299 -11.81 -10.01 -26.95
C ARG A 299 -10.45 -9.37 -27.20
N ILE A 300 -9.52 -9.55 -26.27
CA ILE A 300 -8.17 -9.00 -26.31
C ILE A 300 -7.18 -10.15 -26.12
N SER A 301 -6.22 -10.27 -27.04
CA SER A 301 -5.12 -11.22 -26.91
C SER A 301 -4.05 -10.64 -25.98
N LEU A 302 -3.85 -11.30 -24.84
CA LEU A 302 -2.89 -10.92 -23.82
C LEU A 302 -1.69 -11.88 -23.86
N LYS A 303 -0.49 -11.35 -24.11
CA LYS A 303 0.77 -12.08 -24.01
C LYS A 303 1.33 -11.97 -22.60
N VAL A 304 1.18 -13.03 -21.80
CA VAL A 304 1.77 -13.13 -20.47
C VAL A 304 3.23 -13.58 -20.59
N PRO A 305 4.21 -12.82 -20.07
CA PRO A 305 5.62 -13.20 -20.14
C PRO A 305 5.93 -14.41 -19.24
N ALA A 306 6.95 -15.18 -19.62
CA ALA A 306 7.43 -16.30 -18.83
C ALA A 306 8.01 -15.85 -17.48
N GLY A 307 7.71 -16.59 -16.41
CA GLY A 307 8.25 -16.36 -15.07
C GLY A 307 7.44 -15.39 -14.19
N VAL A 308 6.26 -14.94 -14.63
CA VAL A 308 5.35 -14.13 -13.82
C VAL A 308 5.02 -14.80 -12.49
N ASP A 309 4.85 -13.99 -11.45
CA ASP A 309 4.48 -14.44 -10.11
C ASP A 309 3.08 -13.94 -9.72
N SER A 310 2.49 -14.54 -8.69
CA SER A 310 1.17 -14.11 -8.21
C SER A 310 1.22 -12.68 -7.67
N GLY A 311 0.21 -11.86 -7.98
CA GLY A 311 0.20 -10.42 -7.70
C GLY A 311 0.92 -9.55 -8.75
N SER A 312 1.48 -10.14 -9.82
CA SER A 312 2.05 -9.36 -10.94
C SER A 312 0.97 -8.52 -11.64
N ARG A 313 1.27 -7.26 -11.96
CA ARG A 313 0.39 -6.34 -12.69
C ARG A 313 0.90 -6.10 -14.11
N LEU A 314 0.15 -6.53 -15.12
CA LEU A 314 0.43 -6.30 -16.53
C LEU A 314 -0.47 -5.15 -17.05
N ARG A 315 0.13 -4.15 -17.71
CA ARG A 315 -0.57 -2.99 -18.29
C ARG A 315 -0.71 -3.18 -19.80
N VAL A 316 -1.95 -3.24 -20.30
CA VAL A 316 -2.26 -3.15 -21.73
C VAL A 316 -2.73 -1.73 -22.02
N ARG A 317 -1.98 -1.03 -22.89
CA ARG A 317 -2.23 0.40 -23.16
C ARG A 317 -3.49 0.59 -24.00
N SER A 318 -4.25 1.64 -23.70
CA SER A 318 -5.44 2.06 -24.46
C SER A 318 -6.58 1.02 -24.53
N GLU A 319 -6.54 -0.01 -23.67
CA GLU A 319 -7.55 -1.07 -23.63
C GLU A 319 -8.52 -0.97 -22.43
N GLY A 320 -8.46 0.13 -21.66
CA GLY A 320 -9.48 0.52 -20.68
C GLY A 320 -10.72 1.13 -21.35
N SER A 321 -11.58 1.78 -20.58
CA SER A 321 -12.81 2.42 -21.09
C SER A 321 -12.49 3.67 -21.92
N ALA A 322 -13.34 4.00 -22.89
CA ALA A 322 -13.15 5.12 -23.80
C ALA A 322 -13.44 6.48 -23.13
N GLY A 323 -12.65 7.49 -23.49
CA GLY A 323 -12.76 8.84 -22.94
C GLY A 323 -13.98 9.61 -23.44
N ARG A 324 -14.43 10.57 -22.62
CA ARG A 324 -15.57 11.45 -22.95
C ARG A 324 -15.09 12.64 -23.79
N ARG A 325 -15.93 13.07 -24.74
CA ARG A 325 -15.72 14.26 -25.58
C ARG A 325 -14.36 14.28 -26.30
N GLY A 326 -14.00 13.14 -26.91
CA GLY A 326 -12.74 12.99 -27.65
C GLY A 326 -11.49 12.80 -26.78
N GLY A 327 -11.65 12.51 -25.49
CA GLY A 327 -10.52 12.09 -24.65
C GLY A 327 -10.04 10.69 -25.03
N GLY A 328 -8.74 10.42 -24.82
CA GLY A 328 -8.18 9.09 -25.05
C GLY A 328 -8.78 8.03 -24.12
N PRO A 329 -8.70 6.73 -24.48
CA PRO A 329 -9.10 5.65 -23.58
C PRO A 329 -8.19 5.57 -22.34
N GLY A 330 -8.71 4.94 -21.29
CA GLY A 330 -7.91 4.43 -20.17
C GLY A 330 -7.10 3.19 -20.57
N ASP A 331 -6.36 2.65 -19.61
CA ASP A 331 -5.59 1.42 -19.76
C ASP A 331 -6.30 0.23 -19.10
N LEU A 332 -5.93 -0.98 -19.52
CA LEU A 332 -6.33 -2.21 -18.86
C LEU A 332 -5.19 -2.72 -17.97
N TYR A 333 -5.49 -2.94 -16.69
CA TYR A 333 -4.58 -3.55 -15.73
C TYR A 333 -5.01 -4.98 -15.43
N VAL A 334 -4.21 -5.93 -15.90
CA VAL A 334 -4.40 -7.34 -15.63
C VAL A 334 -3.60 -7.72 -14.38
N PHE A 335 -4.29 -8.13 -13.33
CA PHE A 335 -3.69 -8.70 -12.12
C PHE A 335 -3.61 -10.22 -12.30
N VAL A 336 -2.40 -10.76 -12.18
CA VAL A 336 -2.15 -12.20 -12.36
C VAL A 336 -2.25 -12.92 -11.03
N GLU A 337 -3.11 -13.92 -10.94
CA GLU A 337 -3.20 -14.85 -9.82
C GLU A 337 -2.73 -16.23 -10.29
N VAL A 338 -1.73 -16.81 -9.62
CA VAL A 338 -1.15 -18.11 -10.01
C VAL A 338 -1.63 -19.20 -9.05
N LEU A 339 -2.34 -20.19 -9.58
CA LEU A 339 -2.73 -21.38 -8.83
C LEU A 339 -1.51 -22.24 -8.50
N SER A 340 -1.34 -22.58 -7.23
CA SER A 340 -0.26 -23.44 -6.74
C SER A 340 -0.42 -24.89 -7.20
N ASP A 341 0.66 -25.50 -7.68
CA ASP A 341 0.69 -26.93 -7.99
C ASP A 341 0.90 -27.76 -6.70
N PRO A 342 0.21 -28.91 -6.54
CA PRO A 342 0.32 -29.73 -5.32
C PRO A 342 1.66 -30.49 -5.21
N VAL A 343 2.37 -30.69 -6.33
CA VAL A 343 3.63 -31.42 -6.42
C VAL A 343 4.82 -30.46 -6.42
N LEU A 344 4.73 -29.38 -7.21
CA LEU A 344 5.81 -28.41 -7.40
C LEU A 344 5.51 -27.08 -6.69
N LYS A 345 6.30 -26.74 -5.67
CA LYS A 345 6.14 -25.48 -4.94
C LYS A 345 7.14 -24.44 -5.45
N ARG A 346 6.67 -23.24 -5.76
CA ARG A 346 7.54 -22.12 -6.14
C ARG A 346 8.21 -21.52 -4.90
N ASP A 347 9.49 -21.18 -5.02
CA ASP A 347 10.25 -20.41 -4.03
C ASP A 347 11.08 -19.35 -4.78
N GLY A 348 10.49 -18.18 -5.00
CA GLY A 348 11.05 -17.12 -5.84
C GLY A 348 11.25 -17.59 -7.29
N THR A 349 12.52 -17.76 -7.70
CA THR A 349 12.91 -18.33 -9.01
C THR A 349 13.15 -19.84 -8.97
N ASN A 350 13.24 -20.43 -7.77
CA ASN A 350 13.53 -21.84 -7.59
C ASN A 350 12.23 -22.64 -7.43
N ILE A 351 12.33 -23.96 -7.58
CA ILE A 351 11.20 -24.87 -7.43
C ILE A 351 11.56 -25.92 -6.38
N LEU A 352 10.79 -25.97 -5.30
CA LEU A 352 10.88 -26.97 -4.25
C LEU A 352 10.04 -28.20 -4.63
N TYR A 353 10.67 -29.36 -4.65
CA TYR A 353 10.02 -30.66 -4.80
C TYR A 353 10.45 -31.59 -3.67
N THR A 354 9.51 -32.32 -3.07
CA THR A 354 9.81 -33.34 -2.05
C THR A 354 9.79 -34.72 -2.70
N CYS A 355 10.97 -35.30 -2.92
CA CYS A 355 11.13 -36.64 -3.46
C CYS A 355 11.07 -37.65 -2.31
N LYS A 356 10.10 -38.58 -2.37
CA LYS A 356 9.96 -39.68 -1.41
C LYS A 356 10.71 -40.90 -1.93
N ILE A 357 11.62 -41.45 -1.14
CA ILE A 357 12.43 -42.61 -1.50
C ILE A 357 12.44 -43.64 -0.37
N PRO A 358 12.48 -44.96 -0.65
CA PRO A 358 12.63 -45.96 0.41
C PRO A 358 14.04 -45.90 1.02
N TYR A 359 14.16 -46.37 2.26
CA TYR A 359 15.45 -46.37 2.98
C TYR A 359 16.55 -47.21 2.31
N THR A 360 16.19 -48.26 1.56
CA THR A 360 17.12 -49.09 0.77
C THR A 360 17.84 -48.26 -0.28
N ASP A 361 17.09 -47.46 -1.03
CA ASP A 361 17.57 -46.64 -2.14
C ASP A 361 18.39 -45.45 -1.64
N ALA A 362 18.06 -44.92 -0.46
CA ALA A 362 18.86 -43.91 0.22
C ALA A 362 20.25 -44.44 0.63
N ILE A 363 20.33 -45.72 1.03
CA ILE A 363 21.59 -46.38 1.41
C ILE A 363 22.41 -46.72 0.16
N LEU A 364 21.83 -47.42 -0.81
CA LEU A 364 22.53 -47.96 -1.98
C LEU A 364 22.81 -46.90 -3.07
N GLY A 365 22.02 -45.83 -3.11
CA GLY A 365 21.97 -44.90 -4.23
C GLY A 365 21.10 -45.46 -5.37
N THR A 366 20.46 -44.55 -6.11
CA THR A 366 19.48 -44.91 -7.15
C THR A 366 19.36 -43.81 -8.20
N THR A 367 18.66 -44.07 -9.31
CA THR A 367 18.28 -43.04 -10.29
C THR A 367 16.76 -43.00 -10.41
N ILE A 368 16.14 -41.90 -9.98
CA ILE A 368 14.68 -41.75 -9.91
C ILE A 368 14.22 -40.67 -10.90
N LYS A 369 13.07 -40.90 -11.56
CA LYS A 369 12.44 -39.93 -12.44
C LYS A 369 11.70 -38.87 -11.62
N VAL A 370 12.21 -37.65 -11.62
CA VAL A 370 11.65 -36.52 -10.88
C VAL A 370 10.77 -35.67 -11.80
N PRO A 371 9.55 -35.28 -11.38
CA PRO A 371 8.76 -34.29 -12.11
C PRO A 371 9.43 -32.92 -12.05
N THR A 372 9.65 -32.32 -13.22
CA THR A 372 10.11 -30.93 -13.38
C THR A 372 9.05 -30.15 -14.18
N VAL A 373 9.19 -28.83 -14.27
CA VAL A 373 8.29 -28.01 -15.11
C VAL A 373 8.35 -28.40 -16.58
N ASP A 374 9.52 -28.82 -17.08
CA ASP A 374 9.74 -29.23 -18.48
C ASP A 374 9.29 -30.68 -18.77
N GLY A 375 8.91 -31.46 -17.75
CA GLY A 375 8.62 -32.90 -17.86
C GLY A 375 9.40 -33.75 -16.86
N MET A 376 9.42 -35.07 -17.06
CA MET A 376 10.15 -36.00 -16.19
C MET A 376 11.65 -36.00 -16.54
N VAL A 377 12.50 -35.86 -15.52
CA VAL A 377 13.98 -35.87 -15.68
C VAL A 377 14.59 -36.83 -14.68
N ASP A 378 15.59 -37.59 -15.10
CA ASP A 378 16.26 -38.57 -14.25
C ASP A 378 17.22 -37.86 -13.27
N LEU A 379 17.02 -38.07 -11.96
CA LEU A 379 17.87 -37.58 -10.88
C LEU A 379 18.66 -38.74 -10.26
N LYS A 380 19.99 -38.62 -10.28
CA LYS A 380 20.89 -39.55 -9.60
C LYS A 380 21.01 -39.19 -8.11
N ILE A 381 20.61 -40.11 -7.24
CA ILE A 381 20.72 -40.00 -5.79
C ILE A 381 21.97 -40.76 -5.35
N PRO A 382 22.94 -40.13 -4.65
CA PRO A 382 24.15 -40.81 -4.19
C PRO A 382 23.84 -41.79 -3.05
N ALA A 383 24.67 -42.82 -2.93
CA ALA A 383 24.65 -43.74 -1.80
C ALA A 383 24.88 -42.99 -0.47
N GLY A 384 24.21 -43.43 0.61
CA GLY A 384 24.30 -42.81 1.93
C GLY A 384 23.58 -41.45 2.07
N THR A 385 22.64 -41.13 1.17
CA THR A 385 21.89 -39.87 1.22
C THR A 385 21.09 -39.74 2.53
N GLN A 386 21.33 -38.65 3.26
CA GLN A 386 20.65 -38.39 4.53
C GLN A 386 19.22 -37.85 4.32
N PRO A 387 18.27 -38.13 5.23
CA PRO A 387 16.93 -37.55 5.17
C PRO A 387 16.98 -36.02 5.26
N SER A 388 16.12 -35.34 4.50
CA SER A 388 16.12 -33.88 4.28
C SER A 388 17.35 -33.30 3.56
N THR A 389 18.24 -34.12 2.98
CA THR A 389 19.25 -33.62 2.03
C THR A 389 18.55 -32.96 0.84
N THR A 390 19.04 -31.79 0.41
CA THR A 390 18.54 -31.08 -0.78
C THR A 390 19.51 -31.26 -1.93
N LEU A 391 19.07 -31.93 -3.00
CA LEU A 391 19.81 -32.08 -4.25
C LEU A 391 19.39 -30.98 -5.23
N VAL A 392 20.34 -30.36 -5.91
CA VAL A 392 20.10 -29.21 -6.81
C VAL A 392 20.13 -29.66 -8.27
N MET A 393 19.03 -29.46 -8.98
CA MET A 393 18.93 -29.64 -10.43
C MET A 393 19.06 -28.27 -11.11
N ALA A 394 20.26 -27.99 -11.62
CA ALA A 394 20.59 -26.70 -12.21
C ALA A 394 19.72 -26.35 -13.43
N LYS A 395 19.30 -25.08 -13.54
CA LYS A 395 18.51 -24.51 -14.65
C LYS A 395 17.11 -25.12 -14.84
N LYS A 396 16.60 -25.86 -13.84
CA LYS A 396 15.26 -26.51 -13.86
C LYS A 396 14.17 -25.78 -13.07
N GLY A 397 14.49 -24.59 -12.55
CA GLY A 397 13.54 -23.67 -11.94
C GLY A 397 12.83 -22.75 -12.94
N VAL A 398 12.31 -21.64 -12.42
CA VAL A 398 11.51 -20.65 -13.17
C VAL A 398 12.44 -19.69 -13.94
N PRO A 399 12.09 -19.25 -15.17
CA PRO A 399 12.85 -18.21 -15.87
C PRO A 399 12.76 -16.84 -15.18
N TYR A 400 13.81 -16.04 -15.33
CA TYR A 400 13.81 -14.65 -14.86
C TYR A 400 12.98 -13.75 -15.79
N LEU A 401 12.18 -12.86 -15.21
CA LEU A 401 11.40 -11.88 -15.97
C LEU A 401 12.30 -11.06 -16.91
N GLY A 402 11.94 -11.03 -18.19
CA GLY A 402 12.71 -10.36 -19.25
C GLY A 402 14.00 -11.06 -19.69
N LYS A 403 14.39 -12.18 -19.06
CA LYS A 403 15.60 -12.96 -19.40
C LYS A 403 15.29 -14.45 -19.56
N THR A 404 14.65 -14.81 -20.67
CA THR A 404 14.23 -16.18 -21.00
C THR A 404 15.35 -17.23 -20.92
N ASN A 405 16.59 -16.86 -21.26
CA ASN A 405 17.76 -17.76 -21.24
C ASN A 405 18.33 -18.03 -19.84
N MET A 406 17.89 -17.29 -18.81
CA MET A 406 18.28 -17.55 -17.43
C MET A 406 17.11 -18.17 -16.67
N ARG A 407 17.36 -19.27 -15.98
CA ARG A 407 16.41 -19.95 -15.10
C ARG A 407 17.04 -20.16 -13.72
N GLY A 408 16.20 -20.18 -12.69
CA GLY A 408 16.58 -20.70 -11.38
C GLY A 408 16.73 -22.22 -11.39
N ASP A 409 16.83 -22.81 -10.20
CA ASP A 409 17.11 -24.23 -10.02
C ASP A 409 15.93 -24.97 -9.39
N GLN A 410 15.86 -26.29 -9.61
CA GLN A 410 14.92 -27.15 -8.89
C GLN A 410 15.63 -27.80 -7.70
N LEU A 411 15.13 -27.52 -6.51
CA LEU A 411 15.62 -27.98 -5.21
C LEU A 411 14.81 -29.22 -4.81
N VAL A 412 15.43 -30.39 -4.93
CA VAL A 412 14.80 -31.68 -4.61
C VAL A 412 15.19 -32.07 -3.19
N ARG A 413 14.26 -31.90 -2.25
CA ARG A 413 14.40 -32.35 -0.87
C ARG A 413 14.07 -33.83 -0.79
N VAL A 414 15.04 -34.63 -0.36
CA VAL A 414 14.88 -36.08 -0.20
C VAL A 414 14.20 -36.39 1.14
N GLN A 415 13.03 -37.03 1.09
CA GLN A 415 12.34 -37.58 2.24
C GLN A 415 12.46 -39.11 2.20
N VAL A 416 13.21 -39.67 3.16
CA VAL A 416 13.34 -41.13 3.28
C VAL A 416 12.10 -41.68 3.99
N GLU A 417 11.40 -42.60 3.33
CA GLU A 417 10.26 -43.32 3.90
C GLU A 417 10.72 -44.64 4.51
N ILE A 418 10.43 -44.81 5.80
CA ILE A 418 10.70 -46.04 6.56
C ILE A 418 9.37 -46.81 6.68
N PRO A 419 9.30 -48.08 6.25
CA PRO A 419 8.06 -48.86 6.31
C PRO A 419 7.64 -49.11 7.76
N LYS A 420 6.35 -48.92 8.06
CA LYS A 420 5.79 -49.12 9.42
C LYS A 420 5.55 -50.59 9.80
N ARG A 421 5.61 -51.49 8.82
CA ARG A 421 5.41 -52.94 8.95
C ARG A 421 6.43 -53.61 8.05
N LEU A 422 6.99 -54.72 8.52
CA LEU A 422 8.00 -55.51 7.83
C LEU A 422 7.50 -56.96 7.78
N SER A 423 7.86 -57.68 6.72
CA SER A 423 7.67 -59.13 6.63
C SER A 423 8.61 -59.85 7.62
N SER A 424 8.33 -61.13 7.87
CA SER A 424 9.21 -61.98 8.69
C SER A 424 10.59 -62.19 8.08
N GLU A 425 10.74 -62.06 6.77
CA GLU A 425 12.00 -62.17 6.05
C GLU A 425 12.78 -60.85 6.07
N GLU A 426 12.11 -59.73 5.72
CA GLU A 426 12.70 -58.38 5.80
C GLU A 426 13.23 -58.08 7.20
N ARG A 427 12.48 -58.47 8.23
CA ARG A 427 12.88 -58.28 9.63
C ARG A 427 14.17 -59.02 9.96
N LYS A 428 14.33 -60.27 9.53
CA LYS A 428 15.57 -61.05 9.75
C LYS A 428 16.77 -60.37 9.11
N LEU A 429 16.63 -59.93 7.86
CA LEU A 429 17.70 -59.23 7.12
C LEU A 429 18.11 -57.91 7.81
N ILE A 430 17.15 -57.17 8.37
CA ILE A 430 17.42 -55.94 9.12
C ILE A 430 18.09 -56.25 10.48
N GLU A 431 17.69 -57.32 11.17
CA GLU A 431 18.33 -57.78 12.41
C GLU A 431 19.77 -58.26 12.17
N GLU A 432 20.04 -58.96 11.06
CA GLU A 432 21.39 -59.33 10.60
C GLU A 432 22.25 -58.09 10.32
N LEU A 433 21.74 -57.12 9.55
CA LEU A 433 22.41 -55.86 9.24
C LEU A 433 22.69 -55.02 10.50
N ALA A 434 21.79 -55.03 11.47
CA ALA A 434 22.01 -54.41 12.78
C ALA A 434 23.16 -55.10 13.56
N SER A 435 23.24 -56.43 13.51
CA SER A 435 24.31 -57.21 14.17
C SER A 435 25.70 -56.98 13.57
N LEU A 436 25.78 -56.68 12.27
CA LEU A 436 27.04 -56.28 11.62
C LEU A 436 27.47 -54.88 12.09
N ASN A 437 26.54 -53.93 12.13
CA ASN A 437 26.82 -52.56 12.58
C ASN A 437 27.27 -52.46 14.04
N THR A 438 26.76 -53.31 14.94
CA THR A 438 27.22 -53.33 16.36
C THR A 438 28.64 -53.88 16.50
N LYS A 439 29.01 -54.90 15.72
CA LYS A 439 30.41 -55.39 15.65
C LYS A 439 31.35 -54.28 15.18
N THR A 440 31.01 -53.56 14.11
CA THR A 440 31.83 -52.44 13.59
C THR A 440 31.96 -51.30 14.60
N LYS A 441 30.89 -50.93 15.32
CA LYS A 441 30.96 -49.93 16.40
C LYS A 441 31.87 -50.38 17.57
N THR A 442 31.86 -51.67 17.89
CA THR A 442 32.69 -52.23 18.98
C THR A 442 34.18 -52.29 18.59
N ALA A 443 34.49 -52.40 17.29
CA ALA A 443 35.85 -52.28 16.77
C ALA A 443 36.34 -50.81 16.83
N ASN A 444 35.58 -49.87 16.26
CA ASN A 444 35.94 -48.44 16.19
C ASN A 444 35.94 -47.70 17.56
N SER A 445 35.58 -48.37 18.66
CA SER A 445 35.64 -47.82 20.03
C SER A 445 36.74 -48.44 20.89
N ARG A 446 37.57 -49.32 20.31
CA ARG A 446 38.78 -49.89 20.93
C ARG A 446 40.08 -49.41 20.29
N SER A 447 39.96 -48.58 19.25
CA SER A 447 40.99 -47.77 18.60
C SER A 447 40.82 -46.30 19.00
#